data_AF-A0A371YWX1-F1
#
_entry.id   AF-A0A371YWX1-F1
#
_cell.length_a   1.000
_cell.length_b   1.000
_cell.length_c   1.000
_cell.angle_alpha   90.00
_cell.angle_beta   90.00
_cell.angle_gamma   90.00
#
_symmetry.space_group_name_H-M   'P 1'
#
loop_
_entity.id
_entity.type
_entity.pdbx_description
1 polymer ?
#
loop_
_entity_poly.entity_id
_entity_poly.type
_entity_poly.pdbx_seq_one_letter_code
_entity_poly.pdbx_strand_id
1 'polypeptide(L)'
;MNTPEAIASNVQASLHAIAGTFGARVGLKEVFSRLSLHTGLTAGQVKRLWYGEWHVIPAHVFLAVQKSYRKHMERAERQAEHQAAIYRALSQEWENEWGDTSSCGAQPLPDGAPVAHSAAQSPCGAGLNT
;
A
#
# COMPACT_ATOMS: atom_id res chain seq x y z
N MET A 1 -1.35 -26.10 2.83
CA MET A 1 -0.46 -27.24 3.06
C MET A 1 0.99 -26.75 3.08
N ASN A 2 1.80 -27.16 4.06
CA ASN A 2 3.20 -26.75 4.21
C ASN A 2 4.12 -27.63 3.36
N THR A 3 3.89 -27.70 2.05
CA THR A 3 4.81 -28.46 1.18
C THR A 3 6.14 -27.72 1.06
N PRO A 4 7.28 -28.42 0.91
CA PRO A 4 8.60 -27.79 0.74
C PRO A 4 8.63 -26.79 -0.42
N GLU A 5 7.94 -27.10 -1.51
CA GLU A 5 7.80 -26.26 -2.71
C GLU A 5 7.03 -24.96 -2.41
N ALA A 6 5.93 -25.05 -1.64
CA ALA A 6 5.17 -23.88 -1.24
C ALA A 6 6.00 -22.96 -0.31
N ILE A 7 6.82 -23.56 0.57
CA ILE A 7 7.76 -22.81 1.40
C ILE A 7 8.81 -22.11 0.54
N ALA A 8 9.37 -22.80 -0.45
CA ALA A 8 10.38 -22.22 -1.33
C ALA A 8 9.84 -21.05 -2.16
N SER A 9 8.66 -21.23 -2.75
CA SER A 9 7.95 -20.17 -3.49
C SER A 9 7.67 -18.95 -2.60
N ASN A 10 7.22 -19.16 -1.36
CA ASN A 10 6.96 -18.07 -0.42
C ASN A 10 8.24 -17.31 -0.03
N VAL A 11 9.34 -18.02 0.22
CA VAL A 11 10.64 -17.39 0.52
C VAL A 11 11.13 -16.57 -0.66
N GLN A 12 10.98 -17.07 -1.89
CA GLN A 12 11.34 -16.36 -3.10
C GLN A 12 10.48 -15.10 -3.28
N ALA A 13 9.16 -15.21 -3.12
CA ALA A 13 8.25 -14.05 -3.18
C ALA A 13 8.61 -12.99 -2.13
N SER A 14 8.94 -13.40 -0.91
CA SER A 14 9.38 -12.51 0.17
C SER A 14 10.66 -11.74 -0.20
N LEU A 15 11.62 -12.41 -0.84
CA LEU A 15 12.86 -11.80 -1.34
C LEU A 15 12.58 -10.78 -2.44
N HIS A 16 11.71 -11.10 -3.39
CA HIS A 16 11.31 -10.17 -4.46
C HIS A 16 10.59 -8.95 -3.91
N ALA A 17 9.70 -9.12 -2.93
CA ALA A 17 9.01 -8.02 -2.27
C ALA A 17 9.99 -7.03 -1.62
N ILE A 18 10.98 -7.55 -0.86
CA ILE A 18 12.04 -6.71 -0.28
C ILE A 18 12.83 -6.00 -1.38
N ALA A 19 13.24 -6.72 -2.43
CA ALA A 19 13.99 -6.15 -3.54
C ALA A 19 13.24 -5.05 -4.29
N GLY A 20 11.90 -5.14 -4.37
CA GLY A 20 11.04 -4.12 -4.97
C GLY A 20 11.20 -2.74 -4.35
N THR A 21 11.67 -2.65 -3.10
CA THR A 21 11.91 -1.36 -2.42
C THR A 21 13.23 -0.68 -2.79
N PHE A 22 14.15 -1.36 -3.48
CA PHE A 22 15.48 -0.81 -3.74
C PHE A 22 15.52 0.24 -4.85
N GLY A 23 14.42 0.40 -5.59
CA GLY A 23 14.24 1.37 -6.66
C GLY A 23 14.38 0.77 -8.07
N ALA A 24 13.71 1.39 -9.04
CA ALA A 24 13.50 0.83 -10.38
C ALA A 24 14.77 0.71 -11.27
N ARG A 25 15.91 1.25 -10.85
CA ARG A 25 17.16 1.29 -11.66
C ARG A 25 18.31 0.49 -11.06
N VAL A 26 18.07 -0.33 -10.04
CA VAL A 26 19.12 -1.10 -9.39
C VAL A 26 19.41 -2.38 -10.19
N GLY A 27 20.66 -2.56 -10.60
CA GLY A 27 21.08 -3.79 -11.28
C GLY A 27 21.05 -5.01 -10.37
N LEU A 28 20.83 -6.20 -10.93
CA LEU A 28 20.72 -7.46 -10.17
C LEU A 28 21.89 -7.72 -9.20
N LYS A 29 23.10 -7.35 -9.59
CA LYS A 29 24.29 -7.50 -8.73
C LYS A 29 24.15 -6.70 -7.43
N GLU A 30 23.63 -5.49 -7.53
CA GLU A 30 23.40 -4.63 -6.37
C GLU A 30 22.18 -5.09 -5.57
N VAL A 31 21.12 -5.57 -6.23
CA VAL A 31 19.99 -6.22 -5.56
C VAL A 31 20.49 -7.36 -4.67
N PHE A 32 21.31 -8.27 -5.18
CA PHE A 32 21.85 -9.38 -4.38
C PHE A 32 22.75 -8.91 -3.24
N SER A 33 23.54 -7.88 -3.45
CA SER A 33 24.37 -7.29 -2.40
C SER A 33 23.51 -6.72 -1.26
N ARG A 34 22.49 -5.92 -1.60
CA ARG A 34 21.57 -5.33 -0.63
C ARG A 34 20.72 -6.38 0.08
N LEU A 35 20.24 -7.40 -0.63
CA LEU A 35 19.53 -8.54 -0.04
C LEU A 35 20.42 -9.31 0.94
N SER A 36 21.69 -9.52 0.60
CA SER A 36 22.66 -10.18 1.49
C SER A 36 22.82 -9.39 2.78
N LEU A 37 22.94 -8.05 2.69
CA LEU A 37 23.01 -7.16 3.86
C LEU A 37 21.72 -7.18 4.68
N HIS A 38 20.55 -7.20 4.02
CA HIS A 38 19.25 -7.18 4.70
C HIS A 38 18.92 -8.49 5.42
N THR A 39 19.28 -9.61 4.82
CA THR A 39 18.95 -10.96 5.30
C THR A 39 20.05 -11.57 6.17
N GLY A 40 21.30 -11.10 6.04
CA GLY A 40 22.48 -11.73 6.63
C GLY A 40 22.94 -12.99 5.89
N LEU A 41 22.35 -13.30 4.73
CA LEU A 41 22.72 -14.44 3.91
C LEU A 41 23.89 -14.11 3.00
N THR A 42 24.61 -15.14 2.57
CA THR A 42 25.66 -14.98 1.56
C THR A 42 25.04 -14.67 0.19
N ALA A 43 25.79 -13.98 -0.66
CA ALA A 43 25.36 -13.69 -2.04
C ALA A 43 25.04 -14.96 -2.84
N GLY A 44 25.74 -16.07 -2.55
CA GLY A 44 25.44 -17.37 -3.14
C GLY A 44 24.07 -17.92 -2.73
N GLN A 45 23.74 -17.88 -1.43
CA GLN A 45 22.44 -18.29 -0.93
C GLN A 45 21.31 -17.43 -1.50
N VAL A 46 21.50 -16.11 -1.54
CA VAL A 46 20.52 -15.17 -2.13
C VAL A 46 20.26 -15.49 -3.60
N LYS A 47 21.31 -15.74 -4.39
CA LYS A 47 21.16 -16.13 -5.81
C LYS A 47 20.35 -17.41 -5.98
N ARG A 48 20.67 -18.45 -5.21
CA ARG A 48 19.95 -19.74 -5.28
C ARG A 48 18.47 -19.57 -4.95
N LEU A 49 18.16 -18.76 -3.94
CA LEU A 49 16.78 -18.44 -3.59
C LEU A 49 16.08 -17.63 -4.69
N TRP A 50 16.78 -16.66 -5.27
CA TRP A 50 16.24 -15.81 -6.34
C TRP A 50 15.85 -16.59 -7.59
N TYR A 51 16.66 -17.58 -7.95
CA TYR A 51 16.40 -18.44 -9.12
C TYR A 51 15.58 -19.70 -8.78
N GLY A 52 15.16 -19.89 -7.53
CA GLY A 52 14.36 -21.06 -7.13
C GLY A 52 15.14 -22.39 -7.17
N GLU A 53 16.46 -22.35 -7.07
CA GLU A 53 17.32 -23.54 -7.21
C GLU A 53 17.26 -24.50 -6.01
N TRP A 54 16.62 -24.09 -4.90
CA TRP A 54 16.47 -24.93 -3.72
C TRP A 54 15.13 -25.65 -3.69
N HIS A 55 15.18 -26.98 -3.78
CA HIS A 55 14.03 -27.85 -3.54
C HIS A 55 13.68 -27.96 -2.04
N VAL A 56 14.68 -27.85 -1.17
CA VAL A 56 14.50 -27.84 0.29
C VAL A 56 15.36 -26.73 0.88
N ILE A 57 14.71 -25.80 1.58
CA ILE A 57 15.39 -24.64 2.18
C ILE A 57 15.87 -24.99 3.59
N PRO A 58 17.17 -24.78 3.91
CA PRO A 58 17.65 -24.94 5.28
C PRO A 58 16.93 -24.01 6.25
N ALA A 59 16.58 -24.52 7.44
CA ALA A 59 15.78 -23.78 8.43
C ALA A 59 16.35 -22.40 8.79
N HIS A 60 17.67 -22.30 8.98
CA HIS A 60 18.32 -21.02 9.31
C HIS A 60 18.13 -19.96 8.22
N VAL A 61 18.07 -20.38 6.95
CA VAL A 61 17.88 -19.48 5.82
C VAL A 61 16.43 -19.01 5.74
N PHE A 62 15.49 -19.94 5.90
CA PHE A 62 14.07 -19.61 5.99
C PHE A 62 13.80 -18.57 7.09
N LEU A 63 14.32 -18.83 8.29
CA LEU A 63 14.15 -17.91 9.43
C LEU A 63 14.79 -16.54 9.20
N ALA A 64 15.95 -16.49 8.55
CA ALA A 64 16.61 -15.23 8.19
C ALA A 64 15.76 -14.39 7.23
N VAL A 65 15.25 -15.01 6.15
CA VAL A 65 14.38 -14.33 5.19
C VAL A 65 13.08 -13.88 5.87
N GLN A 66 12.41 -14.77 6.62
CA GLN A 66 11.16 -14.44 7.30
C GLN A 66 11.31 -13.28 8.30
N LYS A 67 12.43 -13.25 9.05
CA LYS A 67 12.75 -12.14 9.95
C LYS A 67 12.96 -10.83 9.20
N SER A 68 13.69 -10.85 8.08
CA SER A 68 13.89 -9.66 7.25
C SER A 68 12.59 -9.16 6.60
N TYR A 69 11.74 -10.08 6.16
CA TYR A 69 10.46 -9.76 5.52
C TYR A 69 9.49 -9.11 6.51
N ARG A 70 9.38 -9.62 7.73
CA ARG A 70 8.57 -9.01 8.79
C ARG A 70 9.00 -7.57 9.08
N LYS A 71 10.31 -7.35 9.24
CA LYS A 71 10.87 -6.00 9.43
C LYS A 71 10.58 -5.09 8.23
N HIS A 72 10.56 -5.64 7.03
CA HIS A 72 10.20 -4.90 5.83
C HIS A 72 8.72 -4.49 5.86
N MET A 73 7.81 -5.40 6.20
CA MET A 73 6.38 -5.11 6.35
C MET A 73 6.10 -4.05 7.40
N GLU A 74 6.73 -4.14 8.58
CA GLU A 74 6.60 -3.12 9.63
C GLU A 74 7.08 -1.72 9.18
N ARG A 75 8.06 -1.65 8.28
CA ARG A 75 8.49 -0.36 7.71
C ARG A 75 7.50 0.15 6.67
N ALA A 76 6.99 -0.74 5.82
CA ALA A 76 5.99 -0.39 4.82
C ALA A 76 4.69 0.11 5.47
N GLU A 77 4.26 -0.53 6.57
CA GLU A 77 3.12 -0.10 7.37
C GLU A 77 3.31 1.30 7.93
N ARG A 78 4.43 1.58 8.60
CA ARG A 78 4.73 2.93 9.11
C ARG A 78 4.77 3.99 8.00
N GLN A 79 5.28 3.63 6.82
CA GLN A 79 5.29 4.54 5.67
C GLN A 79 3.88 4.81 5.14
N ALA A 80 3.04 3.79 5.05
CA ALA A 80 1.65 3.93 4.66
C ALA A 80 0.84 4.75 5.66
N GLU A 81 1.05 4.53 6.96
CA GLU A 81 0.44 5.33 8.03
C GLU A 81 0.85 6.80 7.94
N HIS A 82 2.14 7.06 7.73
CA HIS A 82 2.65 8.42 7.57
C HIS A 82 2.05 9.11 6.34
N GLN A 83 1.98 8.42 5.20
CA GLN A 83 1.33 8.94 3.99
C GLN A 83 -0.16 9.21 4.23
N ALA A 84 -0.87 8.29 4.89
CA ALA A 84 -2.28 8.49 5.24
C ALA A 84 -2.46 9.71 6.17
N ALA A 85 -1.54 9.95 7.10
CA ALA A 85 -1.57 11.12 7.97
C ALA A 85 -1.38 12.42 7.17
N ILE A 86 -0.46 12.45 6.20
CA ILE A 86 -0.27 13.60 5.30
C ILE A 86 -1.56 13.88 4.52
N TYR A 87 -2.16 12.86 3.91
CA TYR A 87 -3.41 13.04 3.16
C TYR A 87 -4.58 13.49 4.05
N ARG A 88 -4.66 13.00 5.30
CA ARG A 88 -5.66 13.49 6.26
C ARG A 88 -5.44 14.96 6.60
N ALA A 89 -4.20 15.39 6.81
CA ALA A 89 -3.88 16.79 7.09
C ALA A 89 -4.25 17.69 5.89
N LEU A 90 -3.84 17.31 4.67
CA LEU A 90 -4.20 18.03 3.45
C LEU A 90 -5.72 18.10 3.23
N SER A 91 -6.44 17.01 3.53
CA SER A 91 -7.90 16.99 3.43
C SER A 91 -8.56 17.93 4.43
N GLN A 92 -8.02 18.06 5.65
CA GLN A 92 -8.54 19.00 6.64
C GLN A 92 -8.26 20.44 6.25
N GLU A 93 -7.08 20.74 5.69
CA GLU A 93 -6.75 22.06 5.15
C GLU A 93 -7.71 22.46 4.03
N TRP A 94 -8.01 21.53 3.12
CA TRP A 94 -8.97 21.76 2.04
C TRP A 94 -10.39 22.02 2.56
N GLU A 95 -10.85 21.24 3.54
CA GLU A 95 -12.17 21.44 4.16
C GLU A 95 -12.23 22.77 4.92
N ASN A 96 -11.15 23.20 5.56
CA ASN A 96 -11.11 24.49 6.25
C ASN A 96 -11.09 25.69 5.27
N GLU A 97 -10.46 25.54 4.10
CA GLU A 97 -10.36 26.62 3.11
C GLU A 97 -11.63 26.72 2.24
N TRP A 98 -12.29 25.61 1.95
CA TRP A 98 -13.41 25.54 0.99
C TRP A 98 -14.72 24.97 1.54
N GLY A 99 -14.72 24.32 2.71
CA GLY A 99 -15.92 23.70 3.30
C GLY A 99 -17.01 24.71 3.67
N ASP A 100 -16.63 25.94 4.01
CA ASP A 100 -17.60 27.02 4.29
C ASP A 100 -18.27 27.57 3.02
N THR A 101 -17.71 27.33 1.82
CA THR A 101 -18.32 27.80 0.56
C THR A 101 -19.47 26.94 0.05
N SER A 102 -19.75 25.79 0.69
CA SER A 102 -20.89 24.92 0.38
C SER A 102 -21.95 24.86 1.49
N SER A 103 -21.89 25.69 2.53
CA SER A 103 -22.99 25.83 3.50
C SER A 103 -23.99 26.91 3.04
N CYS A 104 -24.56 26.70 1.85
CA CYS A 104 -25.69 27.50 1.38
C CYS A 104 -26.91 26.56 1.26
N GLY A 105 -27.67 26.45 2.35
CA GLY A 105 -29.03 25.88 2.29
C GLY A 105 -29.36 24.76 3.27
N ALA A 106 -29.03 24.89 4.55
CA ALA A 106 -29.73 24.15 5.60
C ALA A 106 -30.16 25.11 6.71
N GLN A 107 -31.15 25.96 6.41
CA GLN A 107 -31.92 26.56 7.50
C GLN A 107 -32.81 25.47 8.12
N PRO A 108 -32.85 25.34 9.46
CA PRO A 108 -33.87 24.51 10.10
C PRO A 108 -35.20 25.25 9.97
N LEU A 109 -36.07 24.78 9.06
CA LEU A 109 -37.44 25.25 8.99
C LEU A 109 -38.20 24.74 10.22
N PRO A 110 -38.85 25.61 11.03
CA PRO A 110 -39.62 25.17 12.19
C PRO A 110 -40.98 24.62 11.76
N ASP A 111 -41.34 23.51 12.40
CA ASP A 111 -42.67 22.93 12.63
C ASP A 111 -43.69 22.81 11.49
N GLY A 112 -43.91 21.55 11.08
CA GLY A 112 -45.25 20.94 11.12
C GLY A 112 -46.11 20.97 9.84
N ALA A 113 -46.01 19.92 9.02
CA ALA A 113 -47.15 19.16 8.45
C ALA A 113 -46.71 18.18 7.33
N PRO A 114 -47.43 17.05 7.09
CA PRO A 114 -46.93 15.93 6.31
C PRO A 114 -47.27 15.97 4.81
N VAL A 115 -46.26 15.59 4.01
CA VAL A 115 -46.22 14.85 2.73
C VAL A 115 -47.47 14.85 1.83
N ALA A 116 -47.34 15.37 0.60
CA ALA A 116 -47.97 14.75 -0.59
C ALA A 116 -47.40 15.25 -1.95
N HIS A 117 -46.96 14.28 -2.77
CA HIS A 117 -46.97 14.20 -4.24
C HIS A 117 -45.88 14.85 -5.12
N SER A 118 -45.08 13.94 -5.71
CA SER A 118 -44.69 13.82 -7.13
C SER A 118 -44.63 15.07 -8.01
N ALA A 119 -43.44 15.43 -8.49
CA ALA A 119 -43.01 15.21 -9.88
C ALA A 119 -41.72 16.00 -10.18
N ALA A 120 -40.79 15.30 -10.83
CA ALA A 120 -39.95 15.77 -11.92
C ALA A 120 -38.90 16.88 -11.69
N GLN A 121 -37.70 16.52 -12.14
CA GLN A 121 -36.70 17.35 -12.83
C GLN A 121 -35.67 18.10 -11.99
N SER A 122 -34.52 17.43 -11.87
CA SER A 122 -33.22 18.06 -12.10
C SER A 122 -33.23 18.85 -13.43
N PRO A 123 -32.66 20.05 -13.41
CA PRO A 123 -31.70 20.37 -14.45
C PRO A 123 -30.41 20.87 -13.80
N CYS A 124 -29.35 20.07 -13.90
CA CYS A 124 -27.99 20.60 -13.90
C CYS A 124 -27.95 21.71 -14.97
N GLY A 125 -27.76 22.96 -14.52
CA GLY A 125 -27.66 24.11 -15.39
C GLY A 125 -26.52 23.94 -16.38
N ALA A 126 -26.87 23.76 -17.64
CA ALA A 126 -25.98 24.02 -18.75
C ALA A 126 -25.76 25.54 -18.83
N GLY A 127 -24.52 25.97 -18.63
CA GLY A 127 -24.11 27.35 -18.82
C GLY A 127 -22.67 27.38 -19.27
N LEU A 128 -22.45 27.33 -20.58
CA LEU A 128 -21.30 27.96 -21.25
C LEU A 128 -21.56 27.92 -22.77
N ASN A 129 -22.08 29.05 -23.27
CA ASN A 129 -22.13 29.37 -24.68
C ASN A 129 -20.77 29.91 -25.13
N THR A 130 -20.26 29.36 -26.23
CA THR A 130 -19.62 30.12 -27.33
C THR A 130 -20.01 29.45 -28.63
#